data_AF-A0A2K3TM12-F1
#
_entry.id   AF-A0A2K3TM12-F1
#
_cell.length_a   1.000
_cell.length_b   1.000
_cell.length_c   1.000
_cell.angle_alpha   90.00
_cell.angle_beta   90.00
_cell.angle_gamma   90.00
#
_symmetry.space_group_name_H-M   'P 1'
#
loop_
_entity.id
_entity.type
_entity.pdbx_description
1 polymer ?
#
loop_
_entity_poly.entity_id
_entity_poly.type
_entity_poly.pdbx_seq_one_letter_code
_entity_poly.pdbx_strand_id
1 'polypeptide(L)'
;MNLNSIPAFDDNYIWVLNDEAGRCLIVDPGDAEPVLNAITANNWQPEAIFLTHHHHDHVGGVKELVKKFPQIVVYGPQETQDKGTTQVVKDGETAFVLGHEFSVIATPGHTLGHICYFSKPYLFCGDTLFSGGCGRLFEGTPSQMYQSLKKLSALPDDTLVCCAHEYTLSNMKFALSILPHDLSINDYYRKVKELRAKNQITLPVILKNERQINVFLRTEDIDLINVINEETLLQQPEERFAWLRSKKDRF
;
A
#
# COMPACT_ATOMS: atom_id res chain seq x y z
N MET A 1 18.70 -8.21 -0.28
CA MET A 1 17.70 -7.60 0.63
C MET A 1 16.62 -8.62 0.88
N ASN A 2 16.19 -8.77 2.13
CA ASN A 2 15.10 -9.67 2.52
C ASN A 2 13.91 -8.84 2.96
N LEU A 3 12.72 -9.15 2.44
CA LEU A 3 11.47 -8.49 2.82
C LEU A 3 10.76 -9.31 3.89
N ASN A 4 10.40 -8.65 4.98
CA ASN A 4 9.73 -9.24 6.13
C ASN A 4 8.46 -8.45 6.43
N SER A 5 7.41 -9.13 6.91
CA SER A 5 6.17 -8.53 7.36
C SER A 5 5.99 -8.75 8.86
N ILE A 6 5.69 -7.69 9.60
CA ILE A 6 5.35 -7.75 11.02
C ILE A 6 3.87 -7.38 11.15
N PRO A 7 2.98 -8.32 11.54
CA PRO A 7 1.59 -7.98 11.83
C PRO A 7 1.49 -7.00 13.01
N ALA A 8 0.59 -6.02 12.91
CA ALA A 8 0.23 -5.10 13.98
C ALA A 8 -1.27 -4.84 13.95
N PHE A 9 -1.84 -4.44 15.10
CA PHE A 9 -3.29 -4.24 15.26
C PHE A 9 -4.10 -5.45 14.77
N ASP A 10 -5.21 -5.20 14.06
CA ASP A 10 -6.09 -6.24 13.55
C ASP A 10 -5.64 -6.76 12.16
N ASP A 11 -5.15 -5.88 11.29
CA ASP A 11 -4.83 -6.22 9.90
C ASP A 11 -3.69 -5.40 9.26
N ASN A 12 -2.96 -4.60 10.04
CA ASN A 12 -1.81 -3.84 9.53
C ASN A 12 -0.57 -4.75 9.35
N TYR A 13 0.26 -4.41 8.37
CA TYR A 13 1.59 -4.94 8.17
C TYR A 13 2.62 -3.82 8.21
N ILE A 14 3.53 -3.91 9.17
CA ILE A 14 4.74 -3.12 9.22
C ILE A 14 5.79 -3.87 8.40
N TRP A 15 6.20 -3.31 7.26
CA TRP A 15 7.20 -3.94 6.41
C TRP A 15 8.60 -3.64 6.94
N VAL A 16 9.48 -4.65 6.89
CA VAL A 16 10.91 -4.49 7.18
C VAL A 16 11.74 -5.06 6.05
N LEU A 17 12.54 -4.20 5.41
CA LEU A 17 13.60 -4.64 4.50
C LEU A 17 14.91 -4.69 5.28
N ASN A 18 15.64 -5.79 5.18
CA ASN A 18 17.00 -5.88 5.73
C ASN A 18 18.05 -6.27 4.68
N ASP A 19 19.27 -5.79 4.87
CA ASP A 19 20.45 -6.23 4.13
C ASP A 19 21.10 -7.47 4.78
N GLU A 20 22.18 -7.98 4.19
CA GLU A 20 22.91 -9.14 4.70
C GLU A 20 23.62 -8.89 6.05
N ALA A 21 23.95 -7.63 6.34
CA ALA A 21 24.56 -7.23 7.61
C ALA A 21 23.53 -7.00 8.73
N GLY A 22 22.23 -7.15 8.42
CA GLY A 22 21.13 -6.94 9.35
C GLY A 22 20.73 -5.47 9.52
N ARG A 23 21.27 -4.54 8.73
CA ARG A 23 20.74 -3.17 8.68
C ARG A 23 19.34 -3.21 8.10
N CYS A 24 18.42 -2.43 8.66
CA CYS A 24 17.02 -2.50 8.23
C CYS A 24 16.33 -1.14 8.05
N LEU A 25 15.40 -1.13 7.09
CA LEU A 25 14.40 -0.11 6.85
C LEU A 25 13.07 -0.63 7.38
N ILE A 26 12.36 0.21 8.14
CA ILE A 26 11.04 -0.08 8.70
C ILE A 26 10.02 0.84 8.03
N VAL A 27 8.88 0.32 7.57
CA VAL A 27 7.86 1.10 6.88
C VAL A 27 6.57 1.10 7.66
N ASP A 28 6.03 2.28 7.92
CA ASP A 28 4.77 2.54 8.63
C ASP A 28 4.65 1.82 10.01
N PRO A 29 5.59 2.03 10.96
CA PRO A 29 5.51 1.40 12.26
C PRO A 29 4.44 2.05 13.16
N GLY A 30 3.18 1.66 12.99
CA GLY A 30 2.08 2.10 13.85
C GLY A 30 2.18 1.67 15.30
N ASP A 31 2.76 0.50 15.53
CA ASP A 31 3.04 -0.05 16.86
C ASP A 31 4.54 -0.39 16.98
N ALA A 32 5.18 0.13 18.02
CA ALA A 32 6.61 -0.09 18.26
C ALA A 32 6.89 -1.48 18.84
N GLU A 33 6.01 -2.04 19.67
CA GLU A 33 6.27 -3.28 20.41
C GLU A 33 6.63 -4.46 19.49
N PRO A 34 5.83 -4.83 18.48
CA PRO A 34 6.15 -5.96 17.61
C PRO A 34 7.41 -5.70 16.78
N VAL A 35 7.69 -4.45 16.43
CA VAL A 35 8.92 -4.05 15.70
C VAL A 35 10.15 -4.22 16.58
N LEU A 36 10.10 -3.76 17.83
CA LEU A 36 11.19 -3.89 18.80
C LEU A 36 11.51 -5.37 19.10
N ASN A 37 10.48 -6.20 19.21
CA ASN A 37 10.63 -7.64 19.39
C ASN A 37 11.32 -8.28 18.17
N ALA A 38 10.89 -7.93 16.96
CA ALA A 38 11.51 -8.45 15.73
C ALA A 38 12.96 -8.00 15.54
N ILE A 39 13.27 -6.72 15.84
CA ILE A 39 14.65 -6.21 15.80
C ILE A 39 15.54 -7.02 16.73
N THR A 40 15.08 -7.27 17.96
CA THR A 40 15.84 -8.02 18.96
C THR A 40 16.03 -9.48 18.54
N ALA A 41 14.97 -10.15 18.06
CA ALA A 41 15.00 -11.55 17.66
C ALA A 41 15.94 -11.82 16.47
N ASN A 42 16.06 -10.85 15.55
CA ASN A 42 16.84 -10.99 14.33
C ASN A 42 18.20 -10.28 14.37
N ASN A 43 18.55 -9.63 15.49
CA ASN A 43 19.74 -8.79 15.63
C ASN A 43 19.82 -7.69 14.55
N TRP A 44 18.69 -7.07 14.22
CA TRP A 44 18.66 -6.01 13.22
C TRP A 44 19.21 -4.68 13.75
N GLN A 45 19.69 -3.86 12.83
CA GLN A 45 20.25 -2.55 13.07
C GLN A 45 19.41 -1.51 12.30
N PRO A 46 18.41 -0.87 12.94
CA PRO A 46 17.56 0.10 12.27
C PRO A 46 18.37 1.28 11.69
N GLU A 47 18.25 1.48 10.38
CA GLU A 47 18.88 2.57 9.63
C GLU A 47 17.88 3.70 9.35
N ALA A 48 16.65 3.35 8.93
CA ALA A 48 15.64 4.32 8.55
C ALA A 48 14.21 3.85 8.86
N ILE A 49 13.30 4.82 8.97
CA ILE A 49 11.85 4.63 8.94
C ILE A 49 11.29 5.38 7.73
N PHE A 50 10.38 4.75 6.97
CA PHE A 50 9.54 5.41 5.98
C PHE A 50 8.11 5.53 6.49
N LEU A 51 7.53 6.72 6.38
CA LEU A 51 6.12 7.00 6.66
C LEU A 51 5.41 7.38 5.37
N THR A 52 4.34 6.68 5.03
CA THR A 52 3.57 6.94 3.80
C THR A 52 2.58 8.08 3.97
N HIS A 53 1.95 8.18 5.16
CA HIS A 53 0.96 9.19 5.50
C HIS A 53 0.81 9.34 7.03
N HIS A 54 -0.09 10.23 7.48
CA HIS A 54 -0.16 10.67 8.89
C HIS A 54 -1.02 9.84 9.84
N HIS A 55 -1.77 8.84 9.37
CA HIS A 55 -2.68 8.08 10.23
C HIS A 55 -1.95 7.31 11.34
N HIS A 56 -2.64 7.17 12.47
CA HIS A 56 -2.06 6.70 13.73
C HIS A 56 -1.45 5.29 13.62
N ASP A 57 -2.14 4.40 12.93
CA ASP A 57 -1.75 3.01 12.70
C ASP A 57 -0.55 2.83 11.75
N HIS A 58 0.02 3.94 11.24
CA HIS A 58 1.25 3.97 10.45
C HIS A 58 2.39 4.70 11.17
N VAL A 59 2.09 5.62 12.08
CA VAL A 59 3.10 6.52 12.70
C VAL A 59 3.24 6.35 14.22
N GLY A 60 2.34 5.62 14.88
CA GLY A 60 2.22 5.57 16.34
C GLY A 60 3.47 5.07 17.07
N GLY A 61 4.24 4.17 16.46
CA GLY A 61 5.44 3.56 17.04
C GLY A 61 6.71 4.39 16.85
N VAL A 62 6.70 5.43 16.01
CA VAL A 62 7.91 6.19 15.62
C VAL A 62 8.65 6.75 16.84
N LYS A 63 7.92 7.37 17.77
CA LYS A 63 8.52 8.02 18.95
C LYS A 63 9.32 7.04 19.80
N GLU A 64 8.80 5.84 20.02
CA GLU A 64 9.47 4.83 20.84
C GLU A 64 10.66 4.21 20.10
N LEU A 65 10.52 3.94 18.81
CA LEU A 65 11.62 3.44 17.97
C LEU A 65 12.80 4.41 17.94
N VAL A 66 12.56 5.70 17.69
CA VAL A 66 13.61 6.73 17.68
C VAL A 66 14.22 6.93 19.06
N LYS A 67 13.43 6.83 20.14
CA LYS A 67 13.97 6.88 21.51
C LYS A 67 14.96 5.74 21.78
N LYS A 68 14.71 4.54 21.24
CA LYS A 68 15.58 3.38 21.43
C LYS A 68 16.74 3.31 20.44
N PHE A 69 16.56 3.88 19.24
CA PHE A 69 17.56 3.94 18.18
C PHE A 69 17.68 5.38 17.64
N PRO A 70 18.39 6.27 18.36
CA PRO A 70 18.45 7.70 18.02
C PRO A 70 19.12 8.01 16.67
N GLN A 71 19.82 7.04 16.07
CA GLN A 71 20.45 7.16 14.76
C GLN A 71 19.48 7.00 13.58
N ILE A 72 18.25 6.52 13.81
CA ILE A 72 17.26 6.32 12.74
C ILE A 72 16.95 7.66 12.07
N VAL A 73 16.99 7.69 10.74
CA VAL A 73 16.40 8.77 9.95
C VAL A 73 14.94 8.43 9.65
N VAL A 74 14.01 9.33 10.01
CA VAL A 74 12.58 9.16 9.72
C VAL A 74 12.23 10.00 8.50
N TYR A 75 11.99 9.32 7.38
CA TYR A 75 11.50 9.93 6.16
C TYR A 75 9.98 9.92 6.14
N GLY A 76 9.37 11.00 5.65
CA GLY A 76 7.93 11.09 5.51
C GLY A 76 7.50 12.34 4.76
N PRO A 77 6.21 12.44 4.37
CA PRO A 77 5.67 13.63 3.73
C PRO A 77 5.57 14.82 4.70
N GLN A 78 5.23 15.99 4.17
CA GLN A 78 5.04 17.19 4.98
C GLN A 78 3.96 17.02 6.06
N GLU A 79 2.94 16.18 5.82
CA GLU A 79 1.86 15.89 6.77
C GLU A 79 2.30 15.05 7.98
N THR A 80 3.49 14.43 7.95
CA THR A 80 4.04 13.65 9.06
C THR A 80 5.11 14.42 9.85
N GLN A 81 5.31 15.71 9.58
CA GLN A 81 6.34 16.51 10.26
C GLN A 81 6.12 16.56 11.79
N ASP A 82 4.87 16.64 12.24
CA ASP A 82 4.50 16.61 13.65
C ASP A 82 4.44 15.18 14.24
N LYS A 83 4.61 14.14 13.42
CA LYS A 83 4.60 12.72 13.80
C LYS A 83 5.99 12.13 14.03
N GLY A 84 7.03 12.95 13.96
CA GLY A 84 8.43 12.54 14.20
C GLY A 84 9.29 12.40 12.94
N THR A 85 8.80 12.85 11.78
CA THR A 85 9.61 12.92 10.56
C THR A 85 10.80 13.86 10.77
N THR A 86 12.01 13.35 10.54
CA THR A 86 13.26 14.13 10.61
C THR A 86 13.72 14.60 9.24
N GLN A 87 13.34 13.88 8.18
CA GLN A 87 13.65 14.20 6.79
C GLN A 87 12.35 14.24 5.98
N VAL A 88 11.83 15.44 5.74
CA VAL A 88 10.66 15.61 4.86
C VAL A 88 11.07 15.32 3.41
N VAL A 89 10.24 14.55 2.71
CA VAL A 89 10.42 14.24 1.28
C VAL A 89 9.14 14.51 0.49
N LYS A 90 9.28 14.76 -0.82
CA LYS A 90 8.18 15.13 -1.74
C LYS A 90 8.28 14.38 -3.08
N ASP A 91 7.24 14.52 -3.91
CA ASP A 91 7.18 13.93 -5.25
C ASP A 91 8.45 14.23 -6.06
N GLY A 92 9.02 13.18 -6.68
CA GLY A 92 10.20 13.29 -7.53
C GLY A 92 11.53 13.34 -6.78
N GLU A 93 11.53 13.46 -5.45
CA GLU A 93 12.75 13.32 -4.63
C GLU A 93 13.10 11.85 -4.39
N THR A 94 14.28 11.61 -3.83
CA THR A 94 14.74 10.26 -3.50
C THR A 94 15.29 10.15 -2.07
N ALA A 95 15.14 8.97 -1.48
CA ALA A 95 15.74 8.60 -0.21
C ALA A 95 16.75 7.47 -0.43
N PHE A 96 18.00 7.67 -0.01
CA PHE A 96 19.04 6.65 -0.14
C PHE A 96 19.19 5.85 1.15
N VAL A 97 18.76 4.59 1.14
CA VAL A 97 18.63 3.73 2.32
C VAL A 97 19.07 2.31 1.97
N LEU A 98 19.84 1.67 2.86
CA LEU A 98 20.41 0.32 2.66
C LEU A 98 21.20 0.19 1.34
N GLY A 99 21.83 1.27 0.88
CA GLY A 99 22.56 1.31 -0.39
C GLY A 99 21.68 1.36 -1.64
N HIS A 100 20.38 1.60 -1.49
CA HIS A 100 19.41 1.67 -2.59
C HIS A 100 18.73 3.03 -2.62
N GLU A 101 18.48 3.53 -3.84
CA GLU A 101 17.72 4.74 -4.06
C GLU A 101 16.22 4.40 -4.14
N PHE A 102 15.43 5.02 -3.27
CA PHE A 102 13.97 4.95 -3.29
C PHE A 102 13.41 6.24 -3.87
N SER A 103 12.74 6.14 -5.01
CA SER A 103 11.97 7.24 -5.59
C SER A 103 10.71 7.51 -4.77
N VAL A 104 10.42 8.78 -4.52
CA VAL A 104 9.23 9.23 -3.81
C VAL A 104 8.16 9.68 -4.81
N ILE A 105 6.96 9.13 -4.67
CA ILE A 105 5.83 9.38 -5.58
C ILE A 105 4.66 9.90 -4.76
N ALA A 106 4.21 11.14 -4.98
CA ALA A 106 3.00 11.64 -4.32
C ALA A 106 1.77 10.91 -4.83
N THR A 107 0.91 10.47 -3.92
CA THR A 107 -0.29 9.70 -4.25
C THR A 107 -1.51 10.21 -3.49
N PRO A 108 -1.92 11.48 -3.71
CA PRO A 108 -3.08 12.04 -3.04
C PRO A 108 -4.33 11.20 -3.31
N GLY A 109 -5.14 11.00 -2.28
CA GLY A 109 -6.38 10.24 -2.37
C GLY A 109 -6.87 9.82 -0.99
N HIS A 110 -6.12 8.94 -0.33
CA HIS A 110 -6.44 8.50 1.03
C HIS A 110 -6.30 9.67 2.01
N THR A 111 -5.08 10.20 2.11
CA THR A 111 -4.77 11.54 2.61
C THR A 111 -4.31 12.43 1.45
N LEU A 112 -4.27 13.75 1.67
CA LEU A 112 -3.83 14.70 0.64
C LEU A 112 -2.31 14.68 0.42
N GLY A 113 -1.52 14.40 1.46
CA GLY A 113 -0.05 14.37 1.40
C GLY A 113 0.53 12.96 1.34
N HIS A 114 -0.28 11.92 1.15
CA HIS A 114 0.19 10.54 1.03
C HIS A 114 1.29 10.44 -0.05
N ILE A 115 2.35 9.69 0.25
CA ILE A 115 3.43 9.35 -0.67
C ILE A 115 3.67 7.83 -0.70
N CYS A 116 4.22 7.35 -1.81
CA CYS A 116 4.71 5.99 -1.98
C CYS A 116 6.22 6.01 -2.18
N TYR A 117 6.90 4.94 -1.78
CA TYR A 117 8.33 4.75 -1.98
C TYR A 117 8.58 3.58 -2.93
N PHE A 118 9.42 3.79 -3.93
CA PHE A 118 9.74 2.76 -4.92
C PHE A 118 11.25 2.59 -5.11
N SER A 119 11.75 1.38 -4.87
CA SER A 119 13.07 0.94 -5.31
C SER A 119 12.94 -0.46 -5.84
N LYS A 120 13.18 -0.66 -7.15
CA LYS A 120 12.84 -1.90 -7.84
C LYS A 120 13.39 -3.14 -7.09
N PRO A 121 12.56 -4.17 -6.80
CA PRO A 121 11.15 -4.32 -7.18
C PRO A 121 10.14 -3.80 -6.13
N TYR A 122 10.56 -3.24 -5.01
CA TYR A 122 9.67 -2.93 -3.88
C TYR A 122 8.91 -1.62 -4.08
N LEU A 123 7.58 -1.69 -3.96
CA LEU A 123 6.70 -0.54 -3.85
C LEU A 123 6.04 -0.54 -2.48
N PHE A 124 6.38 0.43 -1.64
CA PHE A 124 5.67 0.71 -0.40
C PHE A 124 4.61 1.76 -0.67
N CYS A 125 3.37 1.32 -0.85
CA CYS A 125 2.27 2.17 -1.28
C CYS A 125 1.26 2.55 -0.20
N GLY A 126 1.56 2.21 1.06
CA GLY A 126 0.69 2.49 2.21
C GLY A 126 -0.75 2.09 1.93
N ASP A 127 -1.62 3.10 1.98
CA ASP A 127 -3.06 2.98 1.84
C ASP A 127 -3.59 3.47 0.49
N THR A 128 -2.70 3.73 -0.47
CA THR A 128 -3.12 4.14 -1.82
C THR A 128 -3.65 2.93 -2.61
N LEU A 129 -2.83 1.89 -2.74
CA LEU A 129 -3.12 0.67 -3.50
C LEU A 129 -3.11 -0.53 -2.55
N PHE A 130 -4.12 -1.40 -2.66
CA PHE A 130 -4.16 -2.70 -1.99
C PHE A 130 -4.33 -3.82 -3.01
N SER A 131 -4.05 -5.07 -2.64
CA SER A 131 -4.42 -6.16 -3.53
C SER A 131 -5.95 -6.28 -3.68
N GLY A 132 -6.44 -6.23 -4.92
CA GLY A 132 -7.84 -6.16 -5.31
C GLY A 132 -8.55 -4.84 -5.00
N GLY A 133 -7.87 -3.81 -4.47
CA GLY A 133 -8.53 -2.61 -3.94
C GLY A 133 -7.69 -1.33 -3.98
N CYS A 134 -8.24 -0.28 -3.38
CA CYS A 134 -7.56 1.00 -3.13
C CYS A 134 -8.04 1.61 -1.81
N GLY A 135 -7.33 2.64 -1.34
CA GLY A 135 -7.70 3.41 -0.16
C GLY A 135 -9.12 3.97 -0.20
N ARG A 136 -9.73 4.08 0.98
CA ARG A 136 -10.89 4.97 1.16
C ARG A 136 -10.43 6.42 1.01
N LEU A 137 -11.31 7.27 0.50
CA LEU A 137 -11.00 8.69 0.25
C LEU A 137 -11.40 9.52 1.47
N PHE A 138 -10.52 9.60 2.48
CA PHE A 138 -10.80 10.41 3.67
C PHE A 138 -10.62 11.89 3.40
N GLU A 139 -9.59 12.26 2.63
CA GLU A 139 -9.26 13.67 2.38
C GLU A 139 -9.20 14.03 0.90
N GLY A 140 -8.76 13.09 0.05
CA GLY A 140 -8.61 13.32 -1.39
C GLY A 140 -9.89 13.08 -2.19
N THR A 141 -9.82 13.41 -3.47
CA THR A 141 -10.91 13.25 -4.43
C THR A 141 -10.76 11.94 -5.24
N PRO A 142 -11.85 11.44 -5.86
CA PRO A 142 -11.75 10.29 -6.76
C PRO A 142 -10.78 10.51 -7.92
N SER A 143 -10.74 11.72 -8.49
CA SER A 143 -9.80 12.07 -9.57
C SER A 143 -8.35 11.98 -9.09
N GLN A 144 -8.04 12.50 -7.89
CA GLN A 144 -6.70 12.39 -7.30
C GLN A 144 -6.29 10.92 -7.10
N MET A 145 -7.13 10.09 -6.49
CA MET A 145 -6.81 8.67 -6.28
C MET A 145 -6.67 7.93 -7.63
N TYR A 146 -7.53 8.21 -8.60
CA TYR A 146 -7.40 7.63 -9.95
C TYR A 146 -6.04 7.96 -10.59
N GLN A 147 -5.63 9.24 -10.56
CA GLN A 147 -4.33 9.66 -11.10
C GLN A 147 -3.16 9.03 -10.32
N SER A 148 -3.29 8.92 -8.99
CA SER A 148 -2.32 8.22 -8.14
C SER A 148 -2.16 6.76 -8.55
N LEU A 149 -3.26 6.01 -8.70
CA LEU A 149 -3.24 4.63 -9.14
C LEU A 149 -2.71 4.49 -10.57
N LYS A 150 -2.98 5.45 -11.46
CA LYS A 150 -2.41 5.47 -12.81
C LYS A 150 -0.88 5.58 -12.78
N LYS A 151 -0.32 6.43 -11.91
CA LYS A 151 1.14 6.51 -11.70
C LYS A 151 1.70 5.19 -11.20
N LEU A 152 1.07 4.57 -10.19
CA LEU A 152 1.53 3.30 -9.63
C LEU A 152 1.41 2.14 -10.63
N SER A 153 0.32 2.07 -11.39
CA SER A 153 0.09 1.03 -12.40
C SER A 153 1.09 1.10 -13.55
N ALA A 154 1.71 2.26 -13.81
CA ALA A 154 2.73 2.44 -14.83
C ALA A 154 4.13 1.90 -14.43
N LEU A 155 4.32 1.48 -13.18
CA LEU A 155 5.57 0.86 -12.72
C LEU A 155 5.82 -0.50 -13.39
N PRO A 156 7.04 -1.05 -13.35
CA PRO A 156 7.37 -2.34 -13.97
C PRO A 156 6.47 -3.50 -13.52
N ASP A 157 6.21 -4.44 -14.42
CA ASP A 157 5.40 -5.64 -14.18
C ASP A 157 5.82 -6.46 -12.95
N ASP A 158 7.12 -6.53 -12.71
CA ASP A 158 7.75 -7.29 -11.62
C ASP A 158 7.76 -6.56 -10.27
N THR A 159 7.09 -5.40 -10.18
CA THR A 159 6.94 -4.65 -8.93
C THR A 159 6.18 -5.47 -7.89
N LEU A 160 6.74 -5.56 -6.68
CA LEU A 160 6.12 -6.11 -5.49
C LEU A 160 5.35 -5.01 -4.77
N VAL A 161 4.03 -5.13 -4.76
CA VAL A 161 3.12 -4.22 -4.05
C VAL A 161 3.09 -4.61 -2.57
N CYS A 162 3.73 -3.79 -1.75
CA CYS A 162 3.85 -3.92 -0.30
C CYS A 162 2.91 -2.90 0.37
N CYS A 163 1.60 -3.14 0.29
CA CYS A 163 0.60 -2.29 0.93
C CYS A 163 0.45 -2.60 2.43
N ALA A 164 -0.17 -1.69 3.18
CA ALA A 164 -0.12 -1.72 4.64
C ALA A 164 -1.19 -2.60 5.32
N HIS A 165 -2.25 -3.03 4.61
CA HIS A 165 -3.35 -3.78 5.23
C HIS A 165 -3.68 -5.11 4.53
N GLU A 166 -4.13 -6.10 5.31
CA GLU A 166 -4.62 -7.41 4.87
C GLU A 166 -6.09 -7.38 4.39
N TYR A 167 -6.40 -6.45 3.49
CA TYR A 167 -7.76 -6.26 2.95
C TYR A 167 -8.11 -7.15 1.75
N THR A 168 -7.16 -7.95 1.25
CA THR A 168 -7.27 -8.64 -0.03
C THR A 168 -8.55 -9.48 -0.16
N LEU A 169 -8.93 -10.23 0.87
CA LEU A 169 -10.15 -11.06 0.80
C LEU A 169 -11.43 -10.22 0.70
N SER A 170 -11.52 -9.13 1.46
CA SER A 170 -12.67 -8.22 1.40
C SER A 170 -12.74 -7.51 0.05
N ASN A 171 -11.59 -7.07 -0.46
CA ASN A 171 -11.47 -6.45 -1.77
C ASN A 171 -11.94 -7.38 -2.90
N MET A 172 -11.52 -8.64 -2.87
CA MET A 172 -11.94 -9.61 -3.89
C MET A 172 -13.42 -9.99 -3.80
N LYS A 173 -14.04 -9.98 -2.60
CA LYS A 173 -15.50 -10.12 -2.47
C LYS A 173 -16.23 -8.96 -3.13
N PHE A 174 -15.75 -7.72 -2.94
CA PHE A 174 -16.30 -6.56 -3.63
C PHE A 174 -16.12 -6.69 -5.15
N ALA A 175 -14.93 -7.07 -5.63
CA ALA A 175 -14.68 -7.27 -7.05
C ALA A 175 -15.65 -8.29 -7.68
N LEU A 176 -15.92 -9.40 -6.99
CA LEU A 176 -16.92 -10.39 -7.42
C LEU A 176 -18.36 -9.87 -7.42
N SER A 177 -18.69 -8.91 -6.56
CA SER A 177 -20.02 -8.26 -6.59
C SER A 177 -20.24 -7.40 -7.83
N ILE A 178 -19.15 -6.94 -8.46
CA ILE A 178 -19.19 -6.14 -9.70
C ILE A 178 -19.01 -7.03 -10.92
N LEU A 179 -17.99 -7.88 -10.95
CA LEU A 179 -17.66 -8.78 -12.07
C LEU A 179 -17.76 -10.25 -11.65
N PRO A 180 -18.97 -10.79 -11.40
CA PRO A 180 -19.14 -12.14 -10.86
C PRO A 180 -18.67 -13.26 -11.82
N HIS A 181 -18.59 -12.97 -13.12
CA HIS A 181 -18.25 -13.93 -14.17
C HIS A 181 -16.79 -13.81 -14.65
N ASP A 182 -16.01 -12.87 -14.12
CA ASP A 182 -14.61 -12.71 -14.51
C ASP A 182 -13.75 -13.84 -13.92
N LEU A 183 -13.14 -14.63 -14.81
CA LEU A 183 -12.38 -15.83 -14.41
C LEU A 183 -11.14 -15.49 -13.58
N SER A 184 -10.42 -14.42 -13.95
CA SER A 184 -9.21 -13.98 -13.24
C SER A 184 -9.53 -13.56 -11.80
N ILE A 185 -10.59 -12.78 -11.61
CA ILE A 185 -11.08 -12.36 -10.29
C ILE A 185 -11.54 -13.57 -9.47
N ASN A 186 -12.28 -14.50 -10.09
CA ASN A 186 -12.78 -15.70 -9.41
C ASN A 186 -11.65 -16.61 -8.92
N ASP A 187 -10.66 -16.90 -9.77
CA ASP A 187 -9.55 -17.77 -9.41
C ASP A 187 -8.66 -17.13 -8.34
N TYR A 188 -8.41 -15.83 -8.45
CA TYR A 188 -7.65 -15.11 -7.43
C TYR A 188 -8.40 -15.02 -6.10
N TYR A 189 -9.72 -14.78 -6.11
CA TYR A 189 -10.56 -14.86 -4.91
C TYR A 189 -10.45 -16.21 -4.20
N ARG A 190 -10.53 -17.33 -4.95
CA ARG A 190 -10.41 -18.68 -4.38
C ARG A 190 -9.03 -18.89 -3.72
N LYS A 191 -7.96 -18.48 -4.39
CA LYS A 191 -6.60 -18.52 -3.85
C LYS A 191 -6.49 -17.72 -2.54
N VAL A 192 -6.95 -16.47 -2.55
CA VAL A 192 -6.92 -15.59 -1.37
C VAL A 192 -7.76 -16.16 -0.23
N LYS A 193 -8.94 -16.70 -0.53
CA LYS A 193 -9.80 -17.36 0.46
C LYS A 193 -9.12 -18.55 1.12
N GLU A 194 -8.39 -19.36 0.36
CA GLU A 194 -7.63 -20.50 0.90
C GLU A 194 -6.50 -20.04 1.82
N LEU A 195 -5.72 -19.03 1.42
CA LEU A 195 -4.65 -18.45 2.24
C LEU A 195 -5.20 -17.93 3.57
N ARG A 196 -6.25 -17.10 3.52
CA ARG A 196 -6.85 -16.50 4.71
C ARG A 196 -7.54 -17.54 5.60
N ALA A 197 -8.11 -18.62 5.04
CA ALA A 197 -8.64 -19.73 5.84
C ALA A 197 -7.57 -20.44 6.69
N LYS A 198 -6.29 -20.33 6.29
CA LYS A 198 -5.12 -20.84 7.01
C LYS A 198 -4.37 -19.73 7.78
N ASN A 199 -4.98 -18.55 7.92
CA ASN A 199 -4.36 -17.35 8.51
C ASN A 199 -3.01 -16.94 7.88
N GLN A 200 -2.83 -17.20 6.57
CA GLN A 200 -1.62 -16.83 5.84
C GLN A 200 -1.75 -15.43 5.23
N ILE A 201 -0.64 -14.69 5.22
CA ILE A 201 -0.52 -13.39 4.54
C ILE A 201 -0.78 -13.52 3.04
N THR A 202 -1.39 -12.52 2.42
CA THR A 202 -1.68 -12.48 0.97
C THR A 202 -0.76 -11.55 0.18
N LEU A 203 0.16 -10.90 0.88
CA LEU A 203 1.10 -9.89 0.39
C LEU A 203 2.57 -10.36 0.51
N PRO A 204 3.50 -9.74 -0.25
CA PRO A 204 3.26 -8.80 -1.33
C PRO A 204 2.66 -9.48 -2.57
N VAL A 205 2.16 -8.68 -3.51
CA VAL A 205 1.65 -9.18 -4.79
C VAL A 205 2.43 -8.58 -5.96
N ILE A 206 2.48 -9.30 -7.08
CA ILE A 206 3.16 -8.83 -8.30
C ILE A 206 2.20 -7.89 -9.05
N LEU A 207 2.63 -6.67 -9.36
CA LEU A 207 1.81 -5.63 -9.99
C LEU A 207 1.20 -6.09 -11.32
N LYS A 208 1.93 -6.87 -12.12
CA LYS A 208 1.38 -7.49 -13.34
C LYS A 208 0.07 -8.25 -13.09
N ASN A 209 0.03 -9.05 -12.02
CA ASN A 209 -1.15 -9.83 -11.67
C ASN A 209 -2.25 -8.91 -11.10
N GLU A 210 -1.85 -7.91 -10.32
CA GLU A 210 -2.75 -6.94 -9.71
C GLU A 210 -3.59 -6.19 -10.76
N ARG A 211 -2.99 -5.80 -11.89
CA ARG A 211 -3.73 -5.16 -13.01
C ARG A 211 -4.86 -6.02 -13.58
N GLN A 212 -4.77 -7.35 -13.45
CA GLN A 212 -5.79 -8.26 -13.98
C GLN A 212 -6.99 -8.43 -13.02
N ILE A 213 -6.76 -8.25 -11.71
CA ILE A 213 -7.75 -8.61 -10.68
C ILE A 213 -8.31 -7.40 -9.94
N ASN A 214 -7.65 -6.25 -10.01
CA ASN A 214 -8.07 -5.05 -9.30
C ASN A 214 -9.01 -4.20 -10.16
N VAL A 215 -10.29 -4.19 -9.81
CA VAL A 215 -11.31 -3.42 -10.54
C VAL A 215 -11.02 -1.92 -10.58
N PHE A 216 -10.25 -1.38 -9.63
CA PHE A 216 -9.85 0.03 -9.63
C PHE A 216 -8.74 0.36 -10.62
N LEU A 217 -8.00 -0.65 -11.12
CA LEU A 217 -6.99 -0.51 -12.17
C LEU A 217 -7.53 -0.85 -13.57
N ARG A 218 -8.81 -1.23 -13.66
CA ARG A 218 -9.48 -1.75 -14.86
C ARG A 218 -10.58 -0.83 -15.39
N THR A 219 -10.57 0.45 -15.04
CA THR A 219 -11.62 1.43 -15.41
C THR A 219 -11.70 1.73 -16.91
N GLU A 220 -10.73 1.24 -17.68
CA GLU A 220 -10.68 1.29 -19.14
C GLU A 220 -11.04 -0.05 -19.81
N ASP A 221 -11.23 -1.13 -19.04
CA ASP A 221 -11.58 -2.45 -19.58
C ASP A 221 -13.04 -2.49 -20.04
N ILE A 222 -13.27 -3.01 -21.25
CA ILE A 222 -14.59 -3.05 -21.88
C ILE A 222 -15.64 -3.80 -21.04
N ASP A 223 -15.24 -4.90 -20.40
CA ASP A 223 -16.15 -5.72 -19.59
C ASP A 223 -16.65 -4.95 -18.36
N LEU A 224 -15.75 -4.21 -17.70
CA LEU A 224 -16.12 -3.36 -16.56
C LEU A 224 -16.94 -2.15 -16.99
N ILE A 225 -16.59 -1.54 -18.13
CA ILE A 225 -17.35 -0.43 -18.71
C ILE A 225 -18.80 -0.86 -18.99
N ASN A 226 -18.99 -2.03 -19.60
CA ASN A 226 -20.32 -2.54 -19.93
C ASN A 226 -21.17 -2.76 -18.67
N VAL A 227 -20.62 -3.42 -17.64
CA VAL A 227 -21.33 -3.66 -16.39
C VAL A 227 -21.71 -2.36 -15.68
N ILE A 228 -20.80 -1.37 -15.64
CA ILE A 228 -21.12 -0.06 -15.05
C ILE A 228 -22.24 0.63 -15.83
N ASN A 229 -22.19 0.58 -17.17
CA ASN A 229 -23.17 1.24 -18.04
C ASN A 229 -24.57 0.61 -17.98
N GLU A 230 -24.73 -0.61 -17.47
CA GLU A 230 -26.05 -1.19 -17.18
C GLU A 230 -26.78 -0.45 -16.06
N GLU A 231 -26.05 0.12 -15.09
CA GLU A 231 -26.62 0.89 -13.97
C GLU A 231 -26.54 2.40 -14.20
N THR A 232 -25.45 2.91 -14.77
CA THR A 232 -25.23 4.34 -15.00
C THR A 232 -24.30 4.57 -16.18
N LEU A 233 -24.73 5.36 -17.16
CA LEU A 233 -23.95 5.63 -18.37
C LEU A 233 -22.80 6.62 -18.08
N LEU A 234 -21.56 6.14 -18.01
CA LEU A 234 -20.38 6.93 -17.68
C LEU A 234 -19.32 6.87 -18.80
N GLN A 235 -18.83 8.04 -19.22
CA GLN A 235 -17.95 8.15 -20.40
C GLN A 235 -16.47 8.19 -20.03
N GLN A 236 -16.11 8.76 -18.88
CA GLN A 236 -14.72 8.92 -18.46
C GLN A 236 -14.28 7.84 -17.47
N PRO A 237 -13.04 7.34 -17.56
CA PRO A 237 -12.49 6.39 -16.59
C PRO A 237 -12.52 6.91 -15.14
N GLU A 238 -12.34 8.22 -14.94
CA GLU A 238 -12.41 8.87 -13.63
C GLU A 238 -13.81 8.79 -13.01
N GLU A 239 -14.87 8.90 -13.81
CA GLU A 239 -16.24 8.77 -13.34
C GLU A 239 -16.53 7.33 -12.92
N ARG A 240 -16.05 6.35 -13.69
CA ARG A 240 -16.16 4.92 -13.36
C ARG A 240 -15.39 4.57 -12.09
N PHE A 241 -14.20 5.14 -11.92
CA PHE A 241 -13.43 5.02 -10.68
C PHE A 241 -14.25 5.55 -9.48
N ALA A 242 -14.81 6.75 -9.59
CA ALA A 242 -15.61 7.37 -8.53
C ALA A 242 -16.84 6.52 -8.17
N TRP A 243 -17.53 5.98 -9.19
CA TRP A 243 -18.67 5.09 -9.02
C TRP A 243 -18.27 3.80 -8.26
N LEU A 244 -17.18 3.14 -8.68
CA LEU A 244 -16.67 1.93 -8.03
C LEU A 244 -16.29 2.20 -6.56
N ARG A 245 -15.62 3.33 -6.32
CA ARG A 245 -15.18 3.71 -4.97
C ARG A 245 -16.37 3.90 -4.05
N SER A 246 -17.38 4.63 -4.53
CA SER A 246 -18.63 4.87 -3.81
C SER A 246 -19.44 3.59 -3.58
N LYS A 247 -19.39 2.62 -4.51
CA LYS A 247 -20.00 1.30 -4.31
C LYS A 247 -19.28 0.51 -3.22
N LYS A 248 -17.94 0.49 -3.22
CA LYS A 248 -17.13 -0.22 -2.21
C LYS A 248 -17.29 0.36 -0.81
N ASP A 249 -17.54 1.66 -0.68
CA ASP A 249 -17.75 2.30 0.62
C ASP A 249 -19.07 1.88 1.30
N ARG A 250 -20.01 1.30 0.53
CA ARG A 250 -21.33 0.84 0.99
C ARG A 250 -21.50 -0.69 0.94
N PHE A 251 -20.43 -1.42 0.64
CA PHE A 251 -20.40 -2.90 0.59
C PHE A 251 -20.01 -3.48 1.94
#